data_AF-A0A8E6IJS3-F1
#
_entry.id   AF-A0A8E6IJS3-F1
#
_cell.length_a   1.000
_cell.length_b   1.000
_cell.length_c   1.000
_cell.angle_alpha   90.00
_cell.angle_beta   90.00
_cell.angle_gamma   90.00
#
_symmetry.space_group_name_H-M   'P 1'
#
loop_
_entity.id
_entity.type
_entity.pdbx_description
1 polymer ?
#
loop_
_entity_poly.entity_id
_entity_poly.type
_entity_poly.pdbx_seq_one_letter_code
_entity_poly.pdbx_strand_id
1 'polypeptide(L)'
;MHEYNILNQIEWHDGVFLDSQLSCRNGSVNLMVSVSVYNDNKRNELNVEFISVENLTMTMDAIELNDNRNAGNISNGYVKKVNNKPKYKFFLYFTDGYLNLTFKNIRVMYK
;
A
#
# COMPACT_ATOMS: atom_id res chain seq x y z
N MET A 1 16.18 -4.13 -0.77
CA MET A 1 16.61 -2.78 -1.17
C MET A 1 15.94 -2.34 -2.47
N HIS A 2 15.89 -3.17 -3.51
CA HIS A 2 15.25 -2.82 -4.78
C HIS A 2 13.75 -2.50 -4.65
N GLU A 3 12.98 -3.35 -3.97
CA GLU A 3 11.52 -3.19 -3.79
C GLU A 3 11.14 -1.91 -3.00
N TYR A 4 11.97 -1.53 -2.03
CA TYR A 4 11.78 -0.26 -1.30
C TYR A 4 11.92 0.95 -2.22
N ASN A 5 12.87 0.89 -3.17
CA ASN A 5 13.06 1.95 -4.15
C ASN A 5 11.88 2.02 -5.12
N ILE A 6 11.32 0.85 -5.51
CA ILE A 6 10.12 0.79 -6.35
C ILE A 6 8.96 1.54 -5.69
N LEU A 7 8.66 1.27 -4.41
CA LEU A 7 7.55 1.97 -3.73
C LEU A 7 7.72 3.50 -3.66
N ASN A 8 8.96 4.00 -3.60
CA ASN A 8 9.23 5.44 -3.59
C ASN A 8 9.13 6.08 -4.98
N GLN A 9 9.11 5.28 -6.04
CA GLN A 9 8.97 5.74 -7.43
C GLN A 9 7.51 5.71 -7.90
N ILE A 10 6.62 5.06 -7.15
CA ILE A 10 5.20 5.02 -7.48
C ILE A 10 4.59 6.41 -7.26
N GLU A 11 3.90 6.90 -8.29
CA GLU A 11 3.01 8.05 -8.19
C GLU A 11 1.67 7.58 -7.60
N TRP A 12 1.51 7.79 -6.28
CA TRP A 12 0.35 7.31 -5.53
C TRP A 12 -0.89 8.18 -5.71
N HIS A 13 -0.71 9.48 -5.93
CA HIS A 13 -1.80 10.44 -6.10
C HIS A 13 -2.68 10.05 -7.30
N ASP A 14 -3.98 10.26 -7.18
CA ASP A 14 -5.00 9.82 -8.15
C ASP A 14 -4.99 8.29 -8.41
N GLY A 15 -4.33 7.51 -7.56
CA GLY A 15 -4.40 6.05 -7.58
C GLY A 15 -5.74 5.54 -7.05
N VAL A 16 -6.02 4.27 -7.30
CA VAL A 16 -7.24 3.58 -6.83
C VAL A 16 -6.84 2.41 -5.93
N PHE A 17 -7.33 2.41 -4.71
CA PHE A 17 -7.33 1.23 -3.85
C PHE A 17 -8.38 0.22 -4.35
N LEU A 18 -7.97 -1.02 -4.57
CA LEU A 18 -8.84 -2.06 -5.14
C LEU A 18 -9.28 -3.08 -4.08
N ASP A 19 -8.33 -3.61 -3.31
CA ASP A 19 -8.59 -4.65 -2.30
C ASP A 19 -7.41 -4.75 -1.31
N SER A 20 -7.67 -5.33 -0.14
CA SER A 20 -6.62 -5.76 0.78
C SER A 20 -6.94 -7.13 1.38
N GLN A 21 -5.93 -7.99 1.45
CA GLN A 21 -6.06 -9.34 1.98
C GLN A 21 -5.05 -9.56 3.10
N LEU A 22 -5.56 -9.75 4.32
CA LEU A 22 -4.76 -10.11 5.49
C LEU A 22 -4.62 -11.63 5.55
N SER A 23 -3.41 -12.12 5.78
CA SER A 23 -3.15 -13.54 5.99
C SER A 23 -2.25 -13.79 7.19
N CYS A 24 -2.60 -14.81 7.97
CA CYS A 24 -1.80 -15.28 9.10
C CYS A 24 -1.27 -16.67 8.76
N ARG A 25 0.01 -16.78 8.39
CA ARG A 25 0.64 -18.05 7.98
C ARG A 25 2.03 -18.17 8.59
N ASN A 26 2.39 -19.38 9.00
CA ASN A 26 3.72 -19.72 9.53
C ASN A 26 4.21 -18.79 10.65
N GLY A 27 3.30 -18.38 11.56
CA GLY A 27 3.64 -17.47 12.67
C GLY A 27 3.91 -16.02 12.24
N SER A 28 3.56 -15.66 11.00
CA SER A 28 3.68 -14.30 10.46
C SER A 28 2.35 -13.78 9.96
N VAL A 29 2.13 -12.47 10.14
CA VAL A 29 1.02 -11.74 9.54
C VAL A 29 1.53 -11.04 8.29
N ASN A 30 0.86 -11.22 7.16
CA ASN A 30 1.16 -10.56 5.90
C ASN A 30 -0.08 -9.82 5.41
N LEU A 31 0.13 -8.69 4.73
CA LEU A 31 -0.94 -7.92 4.11
C LEU A 31 -0.62 -7.75 2.62
N MET A 32 -1.50 -8.20 1.75
CA MET A 32 -1.46 -7.86 0.34
C MET A 32 -2.41 -6.69 0.09
N VAL A 33 -1.92 -5.63 -0.56
CA VAL A 33 -2.71 -4.47 -0.97
C VAL A 33 -2.69 -4.41 -2.49
N SER A 34 -3.87 -4.44 -3.11
CA SER A 34 -4.03 -4.31 -4.55
C SER A 34 -4.40 -2.87 -4.88
N VAL A 35 -3.63 -2.24 -5.78
CA VAL A 35 -3.86 -0.85 -6.21
C VAL A 35 -3.75 -0.73 -7.72
N SER A 36 -4.37 0.33 -8.25
CA SER A 36 -4.16 0.81 -9.61
C SER A 36 -3.51 2.19 -9.52
N VAL A 37 -2.27 2.33 -9.98
CA VAL A 37 -1.47 3.57 -9.87
C VAL A 37 -0.89 3.96 -11.22
N TYR A 38 -0.58 5.23 -11.41
CA TYR A 38 -0.04 5.72 -12.67
C TYR A 38 1.40 5.25 -12.88
N ASN A 39 1.67 4.78 -14.09
CA ASN A 39 2.99 4.57 -14.65
C ASN A 39 2.91 4.92 -16.14
N ASP A 40 3.77 5.82 -16.61
CA ASP A 40 3.79 6.32 -18.00
C ASP A 40 2.42 6.75 -18.54
N ASN A 41 1.71 7.61 -17.80
CA ASN A 41 0.38 8.17 -18.13
C ASN A 41 -0.78 7.15 -18.20
N LYS A 42 -0.58 5.90 -17.77
CA LYS A 42 -1.64 4.89 -17.66
C LYS A 42 -1.70 4.32 -16.26
N ARG A 43 -2.91 4.04 -15.78
CA ARG A 43 -3.09 3.30 -14.53
C ARG A 43 -2.80 1.82 -14.78
N ASN A 44 -1.88 1.26 -14.01
CA ASN A 44 -1.53 -0.15 -14.03
C ASN A 44 -1.85 -0.78 -12.67
N GLU A 45 -2.39 -1.99 -12.68
CA GLU A 45 -2.64 -2.72 -11.45
C GLU A 45 -1.37 -3.39 -10.93
N LEU A 46 -1.14 -3.27 -9.63
CA LEU A 46 -0.08 -3.98 -8.94
C LEU A 46 -0.52 -4.41 -7.55
N ASN A 47 0.08 -5.50 -7.09
CA ASN A 47 -0.07 -6.01 -5.75
C ASN A 47 1.19 -5.68 -4.95
N VAL A 48 1.01 -5.07 -3.79
CA VAL A 48 2.07 -4.84 -2.80
C VAL A 48 1.85 -5.80 -1.64
N GLU A 49 2.74 -6.77 -1.49
CA GLU A 49 2.73 -7.71 -0.37
C GLU A 49 3.70 -7.23 0.72
N PHE A 50 3.14 -6.86 1.87
CA PHE A 50 3.87 -6.54 3.09
C PHE A 50 4.01 -7.79 3.97
N ILE A 51 5.25 -8.20 4.22
CA ILE A 51 5.59 -9.46 4.87
C ILE A 51 6.07 -9.21 6.30
N SER A 52 5.59 -10.04 7.24
CA SER A 52 5.87 -9.92 8.68
C SER A 52 5.47 -8.55 9.23
N VAL A 53 4.19 -8.24 9.07
CA VAL A 53 3.52 -7.06 9.61
C VAL A 53 3.48 -7.14 11.13
N GLU A 54 4.00 -6.12 11.80
CA GLU A 54 4.06 -6.01 13.27
C GLU A 54 2.89 -5.19 13.84
N ASN A 55 2.40 -4.21 13.07
CA ASN A 55 1.21 -3.43 13.38
C ASN A 55 0.54 -3.03 12.07
N LEU A 56 -0.79 -2.94 12.11
CA LEU A 56 -1.64 -2.51 11.01
C LEU A 56 -2.76 -1.65 11.59
N THR A 57 -2.93 -0.45 11.06
CA THR A 57 -4.11 0.38 11.27
C THR A 57 -4.69 0.71 9.90
N MET A 58 -5.99 0.49 9.73
CA MET A 58 -6.69 0.80 8.51
C MET A 58 -8.02 1.45 8.87
N THR A 59 -8.27 2.63 8.31
CA THR A 59 -9.51 3.39 8.45
C THR A 59 -9.91 3.82 7.05
N MET A 60 -11.16 3.58 6.70
CA MET A 60 -11.69 3.85 5.36
C MET A 60 -13.12 4.31 5.47
N ASP A 61 -13.46 5.35 4.72
CA ASP A 61 -14.84 5.65 4.36
C ASP A 61 -15.24 4.83 3.12
N ALA A 62 -16.15 3.87 3.30
CA ALA A 62 -16.57 2.98 2.23
C ALA A 62 -17.36 3.71 1.12
N ILE A 63 -18.07 4.79 1.46
CA ILE A 63 -18.83 5.59 0.49
C ILE A 63 -17.84 6.34 -0.39
N GLU A 64 -16.90 7.06 0.23
CA GLU A 64 -15.88 7.83 -0.50
C GLU A 64 -14.98 6.94 -1.37
N LEU A 65 -14.61 5.74 -0.90
CA LEU A 65 -13.83 4.80 -1.71
C LEU A 65 -14.58 4.36 -2.97
N ASN A 66 -15.90 4.17 -2.88
CA ASN A 66 -16.72 3.74 -4.00
C ASN A 66 -17.01 4.90 -4.97
N ASP A 67 -17.35 6.08 -4.43
CA ASP A 67 -17.68 7.27 -5.23
C ASP A 67 -16.46 7.76 -6.02
N ASN A 68 -15.26 7.67 -5.43
CA ASN A 68 -14.02 8.08 -6.07
C ASN A 68 -13.31 6.96 -6.85
N ARG A 69 -13.95 5.80 -7.06
CA ARG A 69 -13.32 4.65 -7.73
C ARG A 69 -12.81 4.95 -9.15
N ASN A 70 -13.50 5.84 -9.87
CA ASN A 70 -13.10 6.27 -11.21
C ASN A 70 -12.10 7.44 -11.18
N ALA A 71 -12.30 8.39 -10.28
CA ALA A 71 -11.45 9.59 -10.17
C ALA A 71 -10.07 9.27 -9.57
N GLY A 72 -9.98 8.28 -8.69
CA GLY A 72 -8.83 8.05 -7.82
C GLY A 72 -9.22 8.33 -6.37
N ASN A 73 -8.93 7.40 -5.47
CA ASN A 73 -9.27 7.51 -4.05
C ASN A 73 -8.03 7.44 -3.14
N ILE A 74 -6.83 7.44 -3.73
CA ILE A 74 -5.54 7.54 -3.03
C ILE A 74 -5.02 8.98 -3.16
N SER A 75 -4.81 9.63 -2.02
CA SER A 75 -4.26 10.99 -1.97
C SER A 75 -2.73 10.98 -1.90
N ASN A 76 -2.13 10.02 -1.20
CA ASN A 76 -0.67 9.90 -1.12
C ASN A 76 -0.25 8.51 -0.62
N GLY A 77 0.98 8.11 -0.90
CA GLY A 77 1.61 6.92 -0.36
C GLY A 77 3.11 7.10 -0.22
N TYR A 78 3.71 6.51 0.81
CA TYR A 78 5.16 6.47 0.94
C TYR A 78 5.61 5.40 1.92
N VAL A 79 6.88 5.01 1.80
CA VAL A 79 7.54 4.10 2.72
C VAL A 79 8.68 4.83 3.44
N LYS A 80 8.85 4.58 4.74
CA LYS A 80 9.94 5.11 5.57
C LYS A 80 10.70 3.97 6.23
N LYS A 81 12.02 4.01 6.18
CA LYS A 81 12.86 3.14 6.99
C LYS A 81 12.78 3.56 8.46
N VAL A 82 12.66 2.60 9.38
CA VAL A 82 12.70 2.88 10.81
C VAL A 82 14.16 2.95 11.25
N ASN A 83 14.60 4.10 11.76
CA ASN A 83 15.98 4.33 12.19
C ASN A 83 16.46 3.21 13.12
N ASN A 84 17.68 2.72 12.84
CA ASN A 84 18.37 1.70 13.62
C ASN A 84 17.65 0.34 13.73
N LYS A 85 16.64 0.06 12.89
CA LYS A 85 15.94 -1.23 12.86
C LYS A 85 15.83 -1.78 11.43
N PRO A 86 15.90 -3.10 11.22
CA PRO A 86 15.71 -3.73 9.92
C PRO A 86 14.20 -3.83 9.57
N LYS A 87 13.49 -2.71 9.63
CA LYS A 87 12.05 -2.65 9.38
C LYS A 87 11.63 -1.31 8.80
N TYR A 88 10.42 -1.29 8.26
CA TYR A 88 9.86 -0.18 7.49
C TYR A 88 8.47 0.15 8.00
N LYS A 89 8.05 1.39 7.74
CA LYS A 89 6.67 1.84 7.89
C LYS A 89 6.13 2.23 6.52
N PHE A 90 4.96 1.74 6.18
CA PHE A 90 4.23 2.16 5.01
C PHE A 90 3.01 2.99 5.44
N PHE A 91 2.73 4.02 4.64
CA PHE A 91 1.60 4.91 4.81
C PHE A 91 0.92 5.04 3.44
N LEU A 92 -0.39 4.87 3.42
CA LEU A 92 -1.26 5.11 2.28
C LEU A 92 -2.43 5.93 2.79
N TYR A 93 -2.65 7.09 2.20
CA TYR A 93 -3.74 7.99 2.55
C TYR A 93 -4.80 7.91 1.46
N PHE A 94 -6.05 7.78 1.89
CA PHE A 94 -7.22 7.88 1.02
C PHE A 94 -7.76 9.31 1.06
N THR A 95 -8.82 9.60 0.30
CA THR A 95 -9.57 10.86 0.45
C THR A 95 -10.05 11.03 1.91
N ASP A 96 -10.70 9.98 2.44
CA ASP A 96 -11.17 9.93 3.83
C ASP A 96 -10.79 8.62 4.51
N GLY A 97 -9.51 8.53 4.87
CA GLY A 97 -8.97 7.37 5.55
C GLY A 97 -7.47 7.21 5.38
N TYR A 98 -6.94 6.15 5.97
CA TYR A 98 -5.55 5.77 5.79
C TYR A 98 -5.34 4.29 6.09
N LEU A 99 -4.28 3.75 5.52
CA LEU A 99 -3.69 2.48 5.86
C LEU A 99 -2.24 2.76 6.30
N ASN A 100 -1.89 2.34 7.51
CA ASN A 100 -0.54 2.39 8.01
C ASN A 100 -0.12 1.03 8.56
N LEU A 101 1.13 0.67 8.35
CA LEU A 101 1.67 -0.58 8.89
C LEU A 101 3.17 -0.52 9.08
N THR A 102 3.67 -1.34 10.00
CA THR A 102 5.10 -1.63 10.18
C THR A 102 5.37 -3.05 9.70
N PHE A 103 6.41 -3.23 8.88
CA PHE A 103 6.72 -4.51 8.24
C PHE A 103 8.23 -4.74 8.12
N LYS A 104 8.64 -5.99 7.88
CA LYS A 104 10.06 -6.35 7.72
C LYS A 104 10.49 -6.47 6.27
N ASN A 105 9.63 -7.02 5.41
CA ASN A 105 9.95 -7.24 4.00
C ASN A 105 8.77 -6.94 3.09
N ILE A 106 9.05 -6.72 1.81
CA ILE A 106 8.06 -6.31 0.81
C ILE A 106 8.35 -6.99 -0.52
N ARG A 107 7.27 -7.27 -1.26
CA ARG A 107 7.29 -7.73 -2.64
C ARG A 107 6.26 -6.95 -3.46
N VAL A 108 6.67 -6.40 -4.60
CA VAL A 108 5.77 -5.80 -5.58
C VAL A 108 5.56 -6.76 -6.75
N MET A 109 4.31 -6.91 -7.20
CA MET A 109 3.94 -7.78 -8.32
C MET A 109 3.02 -7.00 -9.27
N TYR A 110 3.46 -6.79 -10.51
CA TYR A 110 2.64 -6.19 -11.55
C TYR A 110 1.66 -7.23 -12.11
N LYS A 111 0.44 -6.80 -12.45
CA LYS A 111 -0.54 -7.63 -13.14
C LYS A 111 -0.47 -7.46 -14.64
#